data_AF-A0A391P240-F1
#
_entry.id   AF-A0A391P240-F1
#
_cell.length_a   1.000
_cell.length_b   1.000
_cell.length_c   1.000
_cell.angle_alpha   90.00
_cell.angle_beta   90.00
_cell.angle_gamma   90.00
#
_symmetry.space_group_name_H-M   'P 1'
#
loop_
_entity.id
_entity.type
_entity.pdbx_description
1 polymer ?
#
loop_
_entity_poly.entity_id
_entity_poly.type
_entity_poly.pdbx_seq_one_letter_code
_entity_poly.pdbx_strand_id
1 'polypeptide(L)'
;MNEEKWYLNITYPELKDIILESIANMTREFVAVGYYLKYVRDHEMYLADGYASIWEFAEDLYGIQRSTCSRWMAINDRFSVQGNSPVLDERYRQYGKSQLQEMLYLDDKQIEEVKPDMTVKDIREIRKPEQVPEEQISGQMNVEDYPEILPDDKPEMVEQDAMCDVAHDETPELVEDVVIEPVAEVIEESDPVELYEETSGKSDLEIAREENEKARRYLEMAKEEFGPNDIRIRKQKILAAALAGYICEVDAIENPPEEQEQPELPKLKNNTQREEWLNNYQDWGLWYYDDHIDVNYYKYDFADGSRLVVTEYPQREQGWKCEPRDEHYYHLLEKEKRKAGTRDETYDQQYIHYAESKTYLIEFLKNLQKGER
;
A
#
# COMPACT_ATOMS: atom_id res chain seq x y z
N MET A 1 -37.77 -32.98 4.92
CA MET A 1 -38.86 -32.04 5.26
C MET A 1 -38.62 -30.79 4.44
N ASN A 2 -39.57 -30.39 3.59
CA ASN A 2 -39.49 -29.10 2.91
C ASN A 2 -39.66 -28.03 3.99
N GLU A 3 -38.58 -27.32 4.34
CA GLU A 3 -38.72 -26.08 5.08
C GLU A 3 -39.43 -25.10 4.15
N GLU A 4 -40.74 -24.90 4.37
CA GLU A 4 -41.43 -23.78 3.75
C GLU A 4 -40.64 -22.52 4.10
N LYS A 5 -40.15 -21.85 3.06
CA LYS A 5 -39.36 -20.62 3.18
C LYS A 5 -40.28 -19.52 3.73
N TRP A 6 -40.40 -19.46 5.05
CA TRP A 6 -41.29 -18.55 5.78
C TRP A 6 -41.08 -17.08 5.38
N TYR A 7 -39.85 -16.75 4.95
CA TYR A 7 -39.45 -15.44 4.48
C TYR A 7 -40.03 -15.02 3.11
N LEU A 8 -40.72 -15.91 2.39
CA LEU A 8 -41.38 -15.59 1.12
C LEU A 8 -42.82 -15.04 1.29
N ASN A 9 -43.41 -15.14 2.48
CA ASN A 9 -44.80 -14.76 2.75
C ASN A 9 -44.93 -13.71 3.88
N ILE A 10 -43.95 -12.80 4.01
CA ILE A 10 -43.98 -11.75 5.04
C ILE A 10 -44.74 -10.52 4.51
N THR A 11 -45.62 -9.95 5.34
CA THR A 11 -46.34 -8.71 5.01
C THR A 11 -45.49 -7.46 5.26
N TYR A 12 -45.86 -6.32 4.65
CA TYR A 12 -45.11 -5.07 4.81
C TYR A 12 -45.00 -4.56 6.27
N PRO A 13 -46.05 -4.63 7.11
CA PRO A 13 -45.94 -4.31 8.54
C PRO A 13 -44.97 -5.25 9.28
N GLU A 14 -45.07 -6.56 9.06
CA GLU A 14 -44.18 -7.55 9.68
C GLU A 14 -42.71 -7.34 9.26
N LEU A 15 -42.46 -6.95 8.00
CA LEU A 15 -41.12 -6.58 7.54
C LEU A 15 -40.54 -5.38 8.30
N LYS A 16 -41.35 -4.37 8.65
CA LYS A 16 -40.88 -3.22 9.43
C LYS A 16 -40.46 -3.65 10.84
N ASP A 17 -41.25 -4.50 11.48
CA ASP A 17 -40.97 -5.00 12.82
C ASP A 17 -39.70 -5.86 12.81
N ILE A 18 -39.53 -6.73 11.81
CA ILE A 18 -38.31 -7.54 11.62
C ILE A 18 -37.07 -6.66 11.40
N ILE A 19 -37.18 -5.59 10.60
CA ILE A 19 -36.06 -4.65 10.38
C ILE A 19 -35.68 -3.95 11.69
N LEU A 20 -36.66 -3.47 12.45
CA LEU A 20 -36.43 -2.82 13.74
C LEU A 20 -35.79 -3.78 14.75
N GLU A 21 -36.26 -5.02 14.81
CA GLU A 21 -35.69 -6.06 15.67
C GLU A 21 -34.25 -6.42 15.25
N SER A 22 -33.99 -6.50 13.95
CA SER A 22 -32.65 -6.74 13.40
C SER A 22 -31.68 -5.61 13.75
N ILE A 23 -32.10 -4.35 13.63
CA ILE A 23 -31.30 -3.19 14.04
C ILE A 23 -31.02 -3.20 15.56
N ALA A 24 -32.02 -3.56 16.36
CA ALA A 24 -31.86 -3.69 17.81
C ALA A 24 -30.91 -4.85 18.18
N ASN A 25 -30.98 -5.97 17.46
CA ASN A 25 -30.07 -7.11 17.63
C ASN A 25 -28.63 -6.73 17.27
N MET A 26 -28.42 -5.96 16.22
CA MET A 26 -27.10 -5.46 15.85
C MET A 26 -26.44 -4.66 17.00
N THR A 27 -27.24 -3.90 17.76
CA THR A 27 -26.73 -3.19 18.96
C THR A 27 -26.24 -4.15 20.04
N ARG A 28 -26.94 -5.27 20.24
CA ARG A 28 -26.53 -6.33 21.19
C ARG A 28 -25.27 -7.04 20.71
N GLU A 29 -25.16 -7.28 19.40
CA GLU A 29 -23.98 -7.89 18.79
C GLU A 29 -22.72 -7.04 19.03
N PHE A 30 -22.79 -5.70 18.92
CA PHE A 30 -21.63 -4.85 19.20
C PHE A 30 -21.14 -4.96 20.65
N VAL A 31 -22.07 -5.06 21.62
CA VAL A 31 -21.72 -5.26 23.04
C VAL A 31 -21.05 -6.63 23.24
N ALA A 32 -21.57 -7.67 22.58
CA ALA A 32 -21.00 -9.01 22.63
C ALA A 32 -19.60 -9.05 22.01
N VAL A 33 -19.40 -8.42 20.86
CA VAL A 33 -18.07 -8.31 20.22
C VAL A 33 -17.10 -7.56 21.13
N GLY A 34 -17.54 -6.47 21.78
CA GLY A 34 -16.73 -5.77 22.77
C GLY A 34 -16.28 -6.67 23.93
N TYR A 35 -17.15 -7.55 24.43
CA TYR A 35 -16.79 -8.56 25.43
C TYR A 35 -15.77 -9.57 24.91
N TYR A 36 -15.97 -10.11 23.70
CA TYR A 36 -15.04 -11.10 23.15
C TYR A 36 -13.65 -10.50 22.88
N LEU A 37 -13.58 -9.25 22.41
CA LEU A 37 -12.32 -8.53 22.24
C LEU A 37 -11.59 -8.36 23.57
N LYS A 38 -12.31 -8.00 24.64
CA LYS A 38 -11.75 -7.97 26.00
C LYS A 38 -11.29 -9.35 26.46
N TYR A 39 -12.08 -10.39 26.21
CA TYR A 39 -11.74 -11.76 26.61
C TYR A 39 -10.44 -12.24 25.92
N VAL A 40 -10.30 -11.98 24.62
CA VAL A 40 -9.08 -12.26 23.84
C VAL A 40 -7.90 -11.44 24.37
N ARG A 41 -8.10 -10.16 24.69
CA ARG A 41 -7.08 -9.28 25.26
C ARG A 41 -6.58 -9.79 26.62
N ASP A 42 -7.50 -10.07 27.53
CA ASP A 42 -7.22 -10.41 28.93
C ASP A 42 -6.57 -11.79 29.08
N HIS A 43 -6.77 -12.68 28.10
CA HIS A 43 -6.13 -14.00 28.03
C HIS A 43 -4.98 -14.08 27.00
N GLU A 44 -4.59 -12.94 26.43
CA GLU A 44 -3.49 -12.82 25.45
C GLU A 44 -3.59 -13.82 24.28
N MET A 45 -4.81 -14.18 23.88
CA MET A 45 -5.04 -15.23 22.86
C MET A 45 -4.54 -14.82 21.47
N TYR A 46 -4.44 -13.51 21.23
CA TYR A 46 -3.91 -12.94 19.99
C TYR A 46 -2.42 -13.31 19.75
N LEU A 47 -1.68 -13.69 20.80
CA LEU A 47 -0.30 -14.17 20.66
C LEU A 47 -0.19 -15.52 19.95
N ALA A 48 -1.24 -16.36 20.03
CA ALA A 48 -1.23 -17.68 19.38
C ALA A 48 -1.15 -17.58 17.85
N ASP A 49 -1.74 -16.52 17.30
CA ASP A 49 -1.74 -16.22 15.87
C ASP A 49 -0.58 -15.29 15.46
N GLY A 50 0.28 -14.91 16.40
CA GLY A 50 1.49 -14.12 16.16
C GLY A 50 1.31 -12.60 16.19
N TYR A 51 0.15 -12.09 16.60
CA TYR A 51 -0.09 -10.65 16.71
C TYR A 51 0.54 -10.05 17.96
N ALA A 52 1.06 -8.83 17.87
CA ALA A 52 1.67 -8.13 19.00
C ALA A 52 0.64 -7.47 19.92
N SER A 53 -0.57 -7.20 19.41
CA SER A 53 -1.64 -6.57 20.19
C SER A 53 -3.04 -7.00 19.75
N ILE A 54 -4.01 -6.84 20.64
CA ILE A 54 -5.44 -7.03 20.33
C ILE A 54 -5.91 -6.13 19.16
N TRP A 55 -5.29 -4.97 18.97
CA TRP A 55 -5.64 -4.02 17.91
C TRP A 55 -5.28 -4.56 16.54
N GLU A 56 -4.06 -5.08 16.41
CA GLU A 56 -3.55 -5.69 15.18
C GLU A 56 -4.39 -6.92 14.80
N PHE A 57 -4.66 -7.79 15.78
CA PHE A 57 -5.56 -8.93 15.63
C PHE A 57 -6.97 -8.53 15.13
N ALA A 58 -7.53 -7.46 15.70
CA ALA A 58 -8.88 -7.00 15.35
C ALA A 58 -8.94 -6.36 13.95
N GLU A 59 -7.87 -5.67 13.55
CA GLU A 59 -7.76 -5.01 12.25
C GLU A 59 -7.49 -6.02 11.12
N ASP A 60 -6.54 -6.92 11.30
CA ASP A 60 -6.12 -7.87 10.26
C ASP A 60 -7.19 -8.93 9.96
N LEU A 61 -7.82 -9.51 10.99
CA LEU A 61 -8.83 -10.56 10.80
C LEU A 61 -10.24 -10.04 10.53
N TYR A 62 -10.63 -8.93 11.16
CA TYR A 62 -12.02 -8.46 11.18
C TYR A 62 -12.19 -7.05 10.60
N GLY A 63 -11.12 -6.36 10.21
CA GLY A 63 -11.19 -4.99 9.70
C GLY A 63 -11.65 -3.97 10.73
N ILE A 64 -11.48 -4.25 12.03
CA ILE A 64 -11.93 -3.37 13.12
C ILE A 64 -10.76 -2.49 13.57
N GLN A 65 -10.80 -1.22 13.17
CA GLN A 65 -9.81 -0.23 13.57
C GLN A 65 -9.70 -0.08 15.10
N ARG A 66 -8.50 0.27 15.58
CA ARG A 66 -8.19 0.51 17.00
C ARG A 66 -9.21 1.38 17.75
N SER A 67 -9.60 2.51 17.16
CA SER A 67 -10.57 3.44 17.77
C SER A 67 -11.96 2.82 17.95
N THR A 68 -12.38 1.97 17.01
CA THR A 68 -13.65 1.24 17.07
C THR A 68 -13.60 0.10 18.07
N CYS A 69 -12.50 -0.65 18.10
CA CYS A 69 -12.24 -1.69 19.09
C CYS A 69 -12.29 -1.10 20.52
N SER A 70 -11.61 0.02 20.77
CA SER A 70 -11.60 0.68 22.09
C SER A 70 -12.99 1.14 22.50
N ARG A 71 -13.74 1.74 21.56
CA ARG A 71 -15.13 2.16 21.82
C ARG A 71 -16.04 0.99 22.15
N TRP A 72 -15.95 -0.14 21.45
CA TRP A 72 -16.79 -1.31 21.71
C TRP A 72 -16.48 -1.97 23.06
N MET A 73 -15.20 -2.03 23.43
CA MET A 73 -14.80 -2.50 24.77
C MET A 73 -15.32 -1.57 25.87
N ALA A 74 -15.23 -0.25 25.69
CA ALA A 74 -15.77 0.72 26.66
C ALA A 74 -17.31 0.66 26.77
N ILE A 75 -18.01 0.46 25.65
CA ILE A 75 -19.48 0.22 25.64
C ILE A 75 -19.81 -1.04 26.44
N ASN A 76 -19.01 -2.09 26.29
CA ASN A 76 -19.17 -3.30 27.08
C ASN A 76 -18.95 -3.02 28.58
N ASP A 77 -17.90 -2.28 28.95
CA ASP A 77 -17.60 -1.93 30.36
C ASP A 77 -18.75 -1.19 31.04
N ARG A 78 -19.38 -0.24 30.34
CA ARG A 78 -20.42 0.64 30.89
C ARG A 78 -21.83 0.05 30.85
N PHE A 79 -22.20 -0.66 29.77
CA PHE A 79 -23.60 -0.98 29.47
C PHE A 79 -23.92 -2.48 29.45
N SER A 80 -22.93 -3.35 29.66
CA SER A 80 -23.18 -4.79 29.81
C SER A 80 -23.63 -5.16 31.23
N VAL A 81 -24.26 -6.34 31.35
CA VAL A 81 -24.61 -6.91 32.66
C VAL A 81 -23.35 -7.04 33.51
N GLN A 82 -23.33 -6.39 34.68
CA GLN A 82 -22.19 -6.36 35.61
C GLN A 82 -20.88 -5.76 35.04
N GLY A 83 -20.94 -5.06 33.90
CA GLY A 83 -19.80 -4.36 33.31
C GLY A 83 -18.74 -5.25 32.65
N ASN A 84 -18.98 -6.57 32.51
CA ASN A 84 -18.11 -7.45 31.73
C ASN A 84 -18.85 -8.70 31.25
N SER A 85 -19.86 -8.53 30.41
CA SER A 85 -20.68 -9.63 29.89
C SER A 85 -20.97 -9.46 28.41
N PRO A 86 -21.14 -10.54 27.62
CA PRO A 86 -21.60 -10.42 26.23
C PRO A 86 -23.07 -9.97 26.12
N VAL A 87 -23.78 -9.88 27.24
CA VAL A 87 -25.20 -9.52 27.29
C VAL A 87 -25.36 -8.05 27.69
N LEU A 88 -26.09 -7.29 26.88
CA LEU A 88 -26.49 -5.91 27.17
C LEU A 88 -27.46 -5.88 28.37
N ASP A 89 -27.23 -4.96 29.31
CA ASP A 89 -28.10 -4.78 30.48
C ASP A 89 -29.52 -4.39 30.05
N GLU A 90 -30.52 -4.89 30.77
CA GLU A 90 -31.93 -4.68 30.44
C GLU A 90 -32.34 -3.20 30.40
N ARG A 91 -31.69 -2.38 31.22
CA ARG A 91 -31.91 -0.93 31.27
C ARG A 91 -31.57 -0.24 29.94
N TYR A 92 -30.65 -0.83 29.17
CA TYR A 92 -30.15 -0.24 27.93
C TYR A 92 -30.68 -0.91 26.66
N ARG A 93 -31.58 -1.89 26.78
CA ARG A 93 -32.09 -2.70 25.65
C ARG A 93 -32.80 -1.88 24.56
N GLN A 94 -33.36 -0.72 24.92
CA GLN A 94 -34.10 0.15 24.02
C GLN A 94 -33.24 1.20 23.32
N TYR A 95 -31.96 1.30 23.67
CA TYR A 95 -31.03 2.26 23.08
C TYR A 95 -30.32 1.64 21.88
N GLY A 96 -30.15 2.42 20.82
CA GLY A 96 -29.37 2.04 19.65
C GLY A 96 -27.87 2.28 19.84
N LYS A 97 -27.06 1.66 18.97
CA LYS A 97 -25.60 1.79 18.93
C LYS A 97 -25.10 3.23 19.08
N SER A 98 -25.59 4.16 18.26
CA SER A 98 -25.11 5.55 18.26
C SER A 98 -25.48 6.30 19.54
N GLN A 99 -26.61 5.95 20.18
CA GLN A 99 -26.98 6.52 21.47
C GLN A 99 -26.04 6.02 22.57
N LEU A 100 -25.78 4.71 22.62
CA LEU A 100 -24.84 4.12 23.59
C LEU A 100 -23.42 4.69 23.43
N GLN A 101 -22.99 5.00 22.20
CA GLN A 101 -21.70 5.62 21.93
C GLN A 101 -21.57 7.03 22.54
N GLU A 102 -22.60 7.85 22.47
CA GLU A 102 -22.59 9.19 23.08
C GLU A 102 -22.74 9.12 24.60
N MET A 103 -23.54 8.17 25.09
CA MET A 103 -23.75 7.95 26.53
C MET A 103 -22.47 7.53 27.26
N LEU A 104 -21.42 7.07 26.56
CA LEU A 104 -20.12 6.77 27.16
C LEU A 104 -19.47 7.99 27.84
N TYR A 105 -19.77 9.19 27.34
CA TYR A 105 -19.15 10.44 27.79
C TYR A 105 -20.06 11.24 28.73
N LEU A 106 -21.10 10.61 29.28
CA LEU A 106 -22.02 11.23 30.25
C LEU A 106 -21.69 10.75 31.67
N ASP A 107 -21.89 11.65 32.64
CA ASP A 107 -21.83 11.31 34.05
C ASP A 107 -23.04 10.48 34.48
N ASP A 108 -22.94 9.76 35.61
CA ASP A 108 -23.99 8.87 36.11
C ASP A 108 -25.34 9.59 36.30
N LYS A 109 -25.31 10.88 36.67
CA LYS A 109 -26.51 11.73 36.79
C LYS A 109 -27.12 12.09 35.43
N GLN A 110 -26.28 12.37 34.44
CA GLN A 110 -26.71 12.72 33.08
C GLN A 110 -27.27 11.49 32.35
N ILE A 111 -26.75 10.29 32.64
CA ILE A 111 -27.25 9.02 32.08
C ILE A 111 -28.69 8.75 32.51
N GLU A 112 -29.11 9.15 33.72
CA GLU A 112 -30.49 9.02 34.19
C GLU A 112 -31.49 9.91 33.43
N GLU A 113 -31.02 11.03 32.87
CA GLU A 113 -31.85 11.98 32.10
C GLU A 113 -32.08 11.52 30.66
N VAL A 114 -31.23 10.62 30.15
CA VAL A 114 -31.35 10.10 28.78
C VAL A 114 -32.56 9.16 28.68
N LYS A 115 -33.40 9.36 27.67
CA LYS A 115 -34.50 8.46 27.32
C LYS A 115 -34.25 7.77 25.97
N PRO A 116 -34.76 6.54 25.75
CA PRO A 116 -34.56 5.82 24.49
C PRO A 116 -35.08 6.54 23.25
N ASP A 117 -36.09 7.41 23.41
CA ASP A 117 -36.71 8.20 22.33
C ASP A 117 -35.91 9.46 21.96
N MET A 118 -34.87 9.82 22.73
CA MET A 118 -34.05 11.01 22.47
C MET A 118 -33.14 10.79 21.27
N THR A 119 -32.96 11.83 20.44
CA THR A 119 -32.02 11.75 19.33
C THR A 119 -30.59 11.88 19.82
N VAL A 120 -29.62 11.39 19.01
CA VAL A 120 -28.17 11.57 19.26
C VAL A 120 -27.81 13.04 19.50
N LYS A 121 -28.52 13.98 18.86
CA LYS A 121 -28.33 15.42 19.06
C LYS A 121 -28.74 15.85 20.47
N ASP A 122 -29.88 15.36 20.96
CA ASP A 122 -30.37 15.71 22.29
C ASP A 122 -29.46 15.15 23.39
N ILE A 123 -28.91 13.94 23.19
CA ILE A 123 -27.91 13.34 24.09
C ILE A 123 -26.63 14.18 24.15
N ARG A 124 -26.22 14.77 23.02
CA ARG A 124 -25.06 15.68 22.95
C ARG A 124 -25.32 17.03 23.63
N GLU A 125 -26.55 17.51 23.65
CA GLU A 125 -26.92 18.74 24.37
C GLU A 125 -26.90 18.53 25.89
N ILE A 126 -27.29 17.35 26.40
CA ILE A 126 -27.15 16.99 27.83
C ILE A 126 -25.68 17.02 28.28
N ARG A 127 -24.75 16.70 27.36
CA ARG A 127 -23.30 16.76 27.63
C ARG A 127 -22.78 18.19 27.84
N LYS A 128 -23.48 19.23 27.39
CA LYS A 128 -23.03 20.61 27.61
C LYS A 128 -23.25 21.01 29.07
N PRO A 129 -22.21 21.45 29.81
CA PRO A 129 -22.40 21.91 31.18
C PRO A 129 -23.29 23.16 31.19
N GLU A 130 -24.29 23.17 32.07
CA GLU A 130 -25.23 24.28 32.26
C GLU A 130 -24.45 25.55 32.70
N GLN A 131 -24.53 26.63 31.92
CA GLN A 131 -23.88 27.90 32.27
C GLN A 131 -24.57 28.49 33.51
N VAL A 132 -23.85 28.57 34.62
CA VAL A 132 -24.33 29.23 35.84
C VAL A 132 -24.32 30.75 35.59
N PRO A 133 -25.41 31.50 35.84
CA PRO A 133 -25.43 32.95 35.62
C PRO A 133 -24.43 33.63 36.55
N GLU A 134 -23.48 34.39 36.01
CA GLU A 134 -22.51 35.15 36.77
C GLU A 134 -23.22 36.21 37.64
N GLU A 135 -23.20 36.02 38.96
CA GLU A 135 -23.55 37.08 39.90
C GLU A 135 -22.46 38.17 39.83
N GLN A 136 -22.87 39.38 39.42
CA GLN A 136 -22.01 40.57 39.42
C GLN A 136 -21.40 40.80 40.80
N ILE A 137 -20.08 40.63 40.89
CA ILE A 137 -19.29 41.09 42.03
C ILE A 137 -19.27 42.63 41.98
N SER A 138 -19.78 43.26 43.05
CA SER A 138 -19.83 44.72 43.17
C SER A 138 -18.42 45.33 43.13
N GLY A 139 -18.09 46.07 42.06
CA GLY A 139 -16.84 46.85 41.99
C GLY A 139 -16.19 47.01 40.61
N GLN A 140 -16.62 46.30 39.57
CA GLN A 140 -16.04 46.47 38.22
C GLN A 140 -16.80 47.51 37.38
N MET A 141 -16.07 48.53 36.89
CA MET A 141 -16.58 49.51 35.92
C MET A 141 -16.64 48.90 34.52
N ASN A 142 -17.63 49.34 33.74
CA ASN A 142 -17.96 48.82 32.41
C ASN A 142 -16.96 49.33 31.35
N VAL A 143 -16.62 48.49 30.37
CA VAL A 143 -15.60 48.77 29.33
C VAL A 143 -16.05 49.82 28.30
N GLU A 144 -17.21 50.44 28.47
CA GLU A 144 -17.73 51.50 27.60
C GLU A 144 -17.05 52.88 27.80
N ASP A 145 -16.16 53.02 28.79
CA ASP A 145 -15.51 54.29 29.15
C ASP A 145 -14.17 54.61 28.43
N TYR A 146 -13.68 53.75 27.51
CA TYR A 146 -12.41 54.01 26.78
C TYR A 146 -12.49 53.74 25.27
N PRO A 147 -13.00 54.70 24.47
CA PRO A 147 -13.08 54.58 23.01
C PRO A 147 -11.75 54.84 22.25
N GLU A 148 -10.63 55.05 22.94
CA GLU A 148 -9.35 55.51 22.35
C GLU A 148 -8.40 54.39 21.86
N ILE A 149 -8.77 53.11 21.95
CA ILE A 149 -7.87 51.97 21.66
C ILE A 149 -8.32 51.17 20.41
N LEU A 150 -8.98 51.81 19.45
CA LEU A 150 -9.26 51.20 18.15
C LEU A 150 -8.30 51.76 17.08
N PRO A 151 -7.38 50.96 16.51
CA PRO A 151 -6.66 51.34 15.30
C PRO A 151 -7.44 50.98 14.02
N ASP A 152 -7.54 51.95 13.10
CA ASP A 152 -8.14 51.88 11.77
C ASP A 152 -7.23 51.24 10.68
N ASP A 153 -7.84 50.46 9.79
CA ASP A 153 -7.56 50.16 8.36
C ASP A 153 -6.12 49.95 7.79
N LYS A 154 -5.93 48.72 7.25
CA LYS A 154 -5.30 48.30 5.95
C LYS A 154 -3.78 48.01 5.80
N PRO A 155 -3.42 47.09 4.85
CA PRO A 155 -2.14 46.37 4.83
C PRO A 155 -1.16 46.88 3.76
N GLU A 156 0.16 46.73 3.98
CA GLU A 156 1.16 46.68 2.90
C GLU A 156 2.47 46.00 3.36
N MET A 157 3.10 45.33 2.38
CA MET A 157 4.28 44.46 2.45
C MET A 157 5.60 45.21 2.70
N VAL A 158 6.67 44.51 3.11
CA VAL A 158 7.99 44.42 2.42
C VAL A 158 9.01 43.65 3.27
N GLU A 159 9.85 42.90 2.55
CA GLU A 159 10.90 41.96 2.93
C GLU A 159 12.12 42.52 3.70
N GLN A 160 12.88 41.55 4.25
CA GLN A 160 14.34 41.39 4.19
C GLN A 160 15.20 41.65 5.45
N ASP A 161 15.84 40.53 5.84
CA ASP A 161 17.25 40.35 6.18
C ASP A 161 17.82 40.71 7.57
N ALA A 162 18.75 39.81 7.94
CA ALA A 162 19.88 39.93 8.87
C ALA A 162 19.69 39.46 10.33
N MET A 163 19.98 38.17 10.52
CA MET A 163 21.07 37.57 11.33
C MET A 163 21.60 38.27 12.60
N CYS A 164 21.91 37.39 13.57
CA CYS A 164 22.90 37.48 14.66
C CYS A 164 22.49 38.32 15.88
N ASP A 165 22.80 37.98 17.13
CA ASP A 165 23.39 36.82 17.83
C ASP A 165 23.40 37.24 19.32
N VAL A 166 23.73 36.29 20.22
CA VAL A 166 24.13 36.49 21.64
C VAL A 166 22.98 36.76 22.64
N ALA A 167 22.48 35.76 23.38
CA ALA A 167 23.05 34.95 24.47
C ALA A 167 22.98 35.59 25.87
N HIS A 168 22.41 34.79 26.81
CA HIS A 168 22.56 34.81 28.28
C HIS A 168 21.93 36.04 28.98
N ASP A 169 21.29 35.95 30.14
CA ASP A 169 21.37 34.99 31.24
C ASP A 169 20.16 35.21 32.19
N GLU A 170 20.02 34.33 33.18
CA GLU A 170 19.33 34.53 34.46
C GLU A 170 17.80 34.31 34.53
N THR A 171 17.46 33.07 34.90
CA THR A 171 16.37 32.77 35.87
C THR A 171 16.87 33.16 37.28
N PRO A 172 16.06 33.26 38.38
CA PRO A 172 14.75 32.61 38.61
C PRO A 172 13.73 33.41 39.47
N GLU A 173 12.66 32.70 39.84
CA GLU A 173 11.79 32.85 41.03
C GLU A 173 10.32 33.25 40.80
N LEU A 174 9.50 32.20 40.70
CA LEU A 174 8.31 31.91 41.50
C LEU A 174 7.45 33.10 41.95
N VAL A 175 6.22 33.17 41.44
CA VAL A 175 5.01 33.19 42.29
C VAL A 175 3.81 32.73 41.48
N GLU A 176 3.08 31.79 42.09
CA GLU A 176 1.73 31.37 41.74
C GLU A 176 0.82 32.59 41.66
N ASP A 177 0.07 32.74 40.57
CA ASP A 177 -1.31 33.19 40.65
C ASP A 177 -2.07 32.75 39.41
N VAL A 178 -3.16 32.05 39.69
CA VAL A 178 -4.16 31.56 38.75
C VAL A 178 -4.87 32.79 38.17
N VAL A 179 -4.56 33.13 36.92
CA VAL A 179 -5.37 34.05 36.12
C VAL A 179 -6.02 33.23 35.01
N ILE A 180 -7.29 32.90 35.25
CA ILE A 180 -8.22 32.49 34.21
C ILE A 180 -8.59 33.77 33.48
N GLU A 181 -7.96 34.00 32.32
CA GLU A 181 -8.38 34.99 31.34
C GLU A 181 -9.40 34.37 30.36
N PRO A 182 -10.26 35.20 29.74
CA PRO A 182 -11.54 34.78 29.18
C PRO A 182 -11.35 33.87 27.97
N VAL A 183 -12.24 32.89 27.86
CA VAL A 183 -12.40 32.01 26.69
C VAL A 183 -12.74 32.88 25.47
N ALA A 184 -11.71 33.35 24.77
CA ALA A 184 -11.80 33.52 23.33
C ALA A 184 -12.21 32.15 22.79
N GLU A 185 -13.17 32.10 21.87
CA GLU A 185 -13.46 30.91 21.09
C GLU A 185 -12.14 30.40 20.51
N VAL A 186 -11.54 29.44 21.20
CA VAL A 186 -10.62 28.50 20.59
C VAL A 186 -11.54 27.72 19.68
N ILE A 187 -11.64 28.16 18.43
CA ILE A 187 -11.66 27.18 17.34
C ILE A 187 -10.53 26.25 17.76
N GLU A 188 -10.86 25.07 18.31
CA GLU A 188 -9.87 24.01 18.42
C GLU A 188 -9.34 23.91 17.01
N GLU A 189 -8.16 24.50 16.78
CA GLU A 189 -7.27 24.06 15.75
C GLU A 189 -7.20 22.58 16.03
N SER A 190 -7.98 21.83 15.26
CA SER A 190 -7.98 20.39 15.29
C SER A 190 -6.51 20.02 15.33
N ASP A 191 -6.07 19.38 16.44
CA ASP A 191 -4.69 18.97 16.61
C ASP A 191 -4.18 18.53 15.24
N PRO A 192 -3.05 19.05 14.74
CA PRO A 192 -2.57 18.70 13.42
C PRO A 192 -2.58 17.18 13.39
N VAL A 193 -3.43 16.62 12.53
CA VAL A 193 -3.67 15.17 12.48
C VAL A 193 -2.30 14.57 12.22
N GLU A 194 -1.64 14.07 13.26
CA GLU A 194 -0.39 13.36 13.12
C GLU A 194 -0.74 12.16 12.26
N LEU A 195 -0.34 12.24 10.99
CA LEU A 195 -0.54 11.16 10.05
C LEU A 195 0.31 10.01 10.58
N TYR A 196 -0.36 9.05 11.22
CA TYR A 196 0.31 7.87 11.73
C TYR A 196 0.95 7.14 10.55
N GLU A 197 2.27 7.06 10.60
CA GLU A 197 3.07 6.30 9.64
C GLU A 197 3.55 5.01 10.33
N GLU A 198 3.08 3.88 9.83
CA GLU A 198 3.62 2.59 10.24
C GLU A 198 4.93 2.35 9.48
N THR A 199 6.05 2.68 10.11
CA THR A 199 7.38 2.51 9.51
C THR A 199 7.92 1.11 9.83
N SER A 200 8.16 0.31 8.78
CA SER A 200 8.88 -0.95 8.86
C SER A 200 10.27 -0.79 8.24
N GLY A 201 11.27 -1.47 8.79
CA GLY A 201 12.62 -1.50 8.20
C GLY A 201 12.76 -2.45 6.99
N LYS A 202 11.68 -3.12 6.60
CA LYS A 202 11.66 -4.06 5.46
C LYS A 202 11.64 -3.30 4.15
N SER A 203 12.32 -3.82 3.13
CA SER A 203 12.21 -3.24 1.78
C SER A 203 10.83 -3.50 1.18
N ASP A 204 10.43 -2.67 0.20
CA ASP A 204 9.17 -2.86 -0.53
C ASP A 204 9.08 -4.27 -1.16
N LEU A 205 10.21 -4.83 -1.60
CA LEU A 205 10.31 -6.19 -2.13
C LEU A 205 10.02 -7.24 -1.06
N GLU A 206 10.56 -7.07 0.15
CA GLU A 206 10.31 -7.98 1.29
C GLU A 206 8.85 -7.93 1.72
N ILE A 207 8.27 -6.72 1.80
CA ILE A 207 6.84 -6.51 2.10
C ILE A 207 5.99 -7.22 1.04
N ALA A 208 6.27 -6.99 -0.25
CA ALA A 208 5.52 -7.61 -1.33
C ALA A 208 5.61 -9.14 -1.31
N ARG A 209 6.79 -9.72 -1.01
CA ARG A 209 6.98 -11.16 -0.85
C ARG A 209 6.12 -11.72 0.28
N GLU A 210 6.15 -11.09 1.45
CA GLU A 210 5.34 -11.50 2.60
C GLU A 210 3.84 -11.43 2.31
N GLU A 211 3.37 -10.33 1.72
CA GLU A 211 1.97 -10.15 1.35
C GLU A 211 1.52 -11.16 0.29
N ASN A 212 2.38 -11.48 -0.68
CA ASN A 212 2.08 -12.52 -1.67
C ASN A 212 1.98 -13.91 -1.02
N GLU A 213 2.86 -14.23 -0.06
CA GLU A 213 2.79 -15.48 0.70
C GLU A 213 1.51 -15.57 1.54
N LYS A 214 1.12 -14.50 2.23
CA LYS A 214 -0.17 -14.42 2.94
C LYS A 214 -1.31 -14.63 1.95
N ALA A 215 -1.27 -13.95 0.81
CA ALA A 215 -2.32 -14.04 -0.19
C ALA A 215 -2.48 -15.45 -0.77
N ARG A 216 -1.37 -16.16 -1.00
CA ARG A 216 -1.34 -17.55 -1.44
C ARG A 216 -1.79 -18.53 -0.37
N ARG A 217 -1.39 -18.34 0.89
CA ARG A 217 -1.86 -19.15 2.02
C ARG A 217 -3.38 -19.08 2.17
N TYR A 218 -3.94 -17.87 2.14
CA TYR A 218 -5.40 -17.69 2.15
C TYR A 218 -6.07 -18.38 0.96
N LEU A 219 -5.46 -18.31 -0.23
CA LEU A 219 -5.97 -18.96 -1.43
C LEU A 219 -5.98 -20.49 -1.31
N GLU A 220 -4.99 -21.11 -0.67
CA GLU A 220 -5.00 -22.56 -0.41
C GLU A 220 -6.10 -22.95 0.58
N MET A 221 -6.23 -22.23 1.70
CA MET A 221 -7.32 -22.48 2.65
C MET A 221 -8.69 -22.31 2.00
N ALA A 222 -8.87 -21.25 1.20
CA ALA A 222 -10.14 -20.97 0.53
C ALA A 222 -10.53 -22.03 -0.51
N LYS A 223 -9.58 -22.76 -1.12
CA LYS A 223 -9.89 -23.86 -2.06
C LYS A 223 -10.51 -25.07 -1.36
N GLU A 224 -10.26 -25.26 -0.07
CA GLU A 224 -10.85 -26.36 0.70
C GLU A 224 -12.35 -26.11 0.97
N GLU A 225 -12.73 -24.85 1.12
CA GLU A 225 -14.10 -24.45 1.49
C GLU A 225 -14.95 -23.95 0.32
N PHE A 226 -14.34 -23.37 -0.72
CA PHE A 226 -15.05 -22.70 -1.80
C PHE A 226 -14.70 -23.25 -3.19
N GLY A 227 -15.70 -23.26 -4.07
CA GLY A 227 -15.53 -23.69 -5.46
C GLY A 227 -14.67 -22.71 -6.29
N PRO A 228 -14.01 -23.17 -7.37
CA PRO A 228 -13.03 -22.39 -8.13
C PRO A 228 -13.56 -21.11 -8.79
N ASN A 229 -14.89 -21.00 -8.96
CA ASN A 229 -15.56 -19.83 -9.54
C ASN A 229 -16.04 -18.81 -8.49
N ASP A 230 -15.84 -19.08 -7.19
CA ASP A 230 -16.20 -18.16 -6.12
C ASP A 230 -15.49 -16.81 -6.31
N ILE A 231 -16.22 -15.72 -6.07
CA ILE A 231 -15.71 -14.36 -6.26
C ILE A 231 -14.50 -14.06 -5.37
N ARG A 232 -14.44 -14.62 -4.17
CA ARG A 232 -13.33 -14.42 -3.22
C ARG A 232 -12.06 -15.08 -3.74
N ILE A 233 -12.16 -16.34 -4.20
CA ILE A 233 -11.03 -17.05 -4.82
C ILE A 233 -10.54 -16.28 -6.05
N ARG A 234 -11.44 -15.81 -6.92
CA ARG A 234 -11.04 -15.06 -8.12
C ARG A 234 -10.35 -13.74 -7.79
N LYS A 235 -10.85 -12.97 -6.82
CA LYS A 235 -10.20 -11.74 -6.35
C LYS A 235 -8.82 -12.04 -5.75
N GLN A 236 -8.72 -13.10 -4.94
CA GLN A 236 -7.47 -13.48 -4.33
C GLN A 236 -6.42 -13.93 -5.35
N LYS A 237 -6.83 -14.67 -6.39
CA LYS A 237 -5.96 -15.03 -7.53
C LYS A 237 -5.39 -13.79 -8.22
N ILE A 238 -6.23 -12.78 -8.43
CA ILE A 238 -5.81 -11.52 -9.06
C ILE A 238 -4.79 -10.80 -8.16
N LEU A 239 -5.06 -10.71 -6.86
CA LEU A 239 -4.15 -10.08 -5.90
C LEU A 239 -2.79 -10.78 -5.87
N ALA A 240 -2.78 -12.11 -5.72
CA ALA A 240 -1.54 -12.89 -5.71
C ALA A 240 -0.76 -12.77 -7.03
N ALA A 241 -1.46 -12.72 -8.18
CA ALA A 241 -0.81 -12.52 -9.47
C ALA A 241 -0.23 -11.10 -9.62
N ALA A 242 -0.95 -10.07 -9.16
CA ALA A 242 -0.47 -8.69 -9.19
C ALA A 242 0.77 -8.52 -8.29
N LEU A 243 0.75 -9.07 -7.08
CA LEU A 243 1.90 -9.06 -6.17
C LEU A 243 3.08 -9.84 -6.76
N ALA A 244 2.84 -11.01 -7.36
CA ALA A 244 3.90 -11.75 -8.05
C ALA A 244 4.51 -10.97 -9.22
N GLY A 245 3.69 -10.23 -9.99
CA GLY A 245 4.17 -9.36 -11.05
C GLY A 245 5.04 -8.22 -10.52
N TYR A 246 4.58 -7.52 -9.48
CA TYR A 246 5.34 -6.46 -8.82
C TYR A 246 6.67 -6.97 -8.25
N ILE A 247 6.66 -8.13 -7.58
CA ILE A 247 7.89 -8.78 -7.10
C ILE A 247 8.86 -9.01 -8.24
N CYS A 248 8.42 -9.57 -9.37
CA CYS A 248 9.30 -9.79 -10.52
C CYS A 248 9.90 -8.49 -11.08
N GLU A 249 9.10 -7.42 -11.17
CA GLU A 249 9.57 -6.11 -11.67
C GLU A 249 10.61 -5.48 -10.74
N VAL A 250 10.32 -5.45 -9.43
CA VAL A 250 11.24 -4.89 -8.43
C VAL A 250 12.49 -5.74 -8.29
N ASP A 251 12.35 -7.07 -8.26
CA ASP A 251 13.49 -7.99 -8.18
C ASP A 251 14.40 -7.86 -9.41
N ALA A 252 13.85 -7.64 -10.61
CA ALA A 252 14.66 -7.38 -11.80
C ALA A 252 15.42 -6.04 -11.75
N ILE A 253 14.94 -5.07 -10.98
CA ILE A 253 15.60 -3.76 -10.80
C ILE A 253 16.66 -3.85 -9.70
N GLU A 254 16.32 -4.46 -8.56
CA GLU A 254 17.21 -4.58 -7.39
C GLU A 254 18.28 -5.66 -7.58
N ASN A 255 17.90 -6.77 -8.22
CA ASN A 255 18.74 -7.93 -8.50
C ASN A 255 18.73 -8.20 -10.02
N PRO A 256 19.36 -7.33 -10.84
CA PRO A 256 19.44 -7.56 -12.27
C PRO A 256 20.08 -8.93 -12.53
N PRO A 257 19.58 -9.71 -13.52
CA PRO A 257 20.16 -11.00 -13.85
C PRO A 257 21.67 -10.88 -14.04
N GLU A 258 22.44 -11.80 -13.46
CA GLU A 258 23.89 -11.84 -13.69
C GLU A 258 24.14 -11.87 -15.20
N GLU A 259 24.80 -10.83 -15.72
CA GLU A 259 25.21 -10.82 -17.11
C GLU A 259 26.18 -11.98 -17.32
N GLN A 260 25.85 -12.91 -18.20
CA GLN A 260 26.78 -13.97 -18.56
C GLN A 260 28.10 -13.33 -19.00
N GLU A 261 29.19 -13.71 -18.34
CA GLU A 261 30.52 -13.21 -18.68
C GLU A 261 30.86 -13.61 -20.12
N GLN A 262 30.79 -12.66 -21.04
CA GLN A 262 31.18 -12.91 -22.43
C GLN A 262 32.70 -13.12 -22.51
N PRO A 263 33.19 -14.04 -23.36
CA PRO A 263 34.63 -14.22 -23.54
C PRO A 263 35.25 -13.00 -24.24
N GLU A 264 36.48 -12.64 -23.85
CA GLU A 264 37.25 -11.58 -24.54
C GLU A 264 37.47 -11.93 -26.02
N LEU A 265 37.41 -10.91 -26.89
CA LEU A 265 37.61 -11.10 -28.32
C LEU A 265 39.06 -11.52 -28.59
N PRO A 266 39.32 -12.75 -29.11
CA PRO A 266 40.68 -13.17 -29.41
C PRO A 266 41.30 -12.29 -30.52
N LYS A 267 42.64 -12.18 -30.54
CA LYS A 267 43.35 -11.44 -31.59
C LYS A 267 43.34 -12.23 -32.90
N LEU A 268 42.46 -11.87 -33.84
CA LEU A 268 42.25 -12.58 -35.11
C LEU A 268 43.16 -12.00 -36.20
N LYS A 269 44.20 -12.73 -36.59
CA LYS A 269 45.24 -12.25 -37.52
C LYS A 269 44.86 -12.41 -38.99
N ASN A 270 44.08 -13.45 -39.34
CA ASN A 270 43.73 -13.77 -40.73
C ASN A 270 42.22 -14.01 -40.90
N ASN A 271 41.76 -14.21 -42.15
CA ASN A 271 40.33 -14.41 -42.42
C ASN A 271 39.83 -15.75 -41.89
N THR A 272 40.66 -16.79 -41.95
CA THR A 272 40.33 -18.14 -41.46
C THR A 272 39.99 -18.13 -39.98
N GLN A 273 40.80 -17.46 -39.16
CA GLN A 273 40.54 -17.29 -37.73
C GLN A 273 39.24 -16.53 -37.45
N ARG A 274 38.91 -15.52 -38.28
CA ARG A 274 37.64 -14.77 -38.15
C ARG A 274 36.44 -15.64 -38.49
N GLU A 275 36.56 -16.44 -39.54
CA GLU A 275 35.50 -17.37 -39.95
C GLU A 275 35.29 -18.48 -38.91
N GLU A 276 36.38 -19.03 -38.38
CA GLU A 276 36.35 -20.03 -37.31
C GLU A 276 35.70 -19.47 -36.03
N TRP A 277 36.09 -18.26 -35.61
CA TRP A 277 35.46 -17.60 -34.47
C TRP A 277 33.96 -17.34 -34.68
N LEU A 278 33.56 -16.92 -35.89
CA LEU A 278 32.14 -16.75 -36.22
C LEU A 278 31.38 -18.08 -36.15
N ASN A 279 31.96 -19.19 -36.58
CA ASN A 279 31.32 -20.50 -36.54
C ASN A 279 31.18 -21.05 -35.10
N ASN A 280 32.10 -20.67 -34.20
CA ASN A 280 32.10 -21.08 -32.80
C ASN A 280 31.29 -20.10 -31.93
N TYR A 281 30.17 -19.59 -32.44
CA TYR A 281 29.32 -18.64 -31.71
C TYR A 281 28.72 -19.22 -30.43
N GLN A 282 28.63 -20.55 -30.34
CA GLN A 282 28.15 -21.25 -29.14
C GLN A 282 29.08 -21.03 -27.93
N ASP A 283 30.37 -20.80 -28.16
CA ASP A 283 31.35 -20.51 -27.10
C ASP A 283 31.12 -19.14 -26.44
N TRP A 284 30.29 -18.27 -27.03
CA TRP A 284 29.96 -16.96 -26.47
C TRP A 284 29.00 -17.05 -25.28
N GLY A 285 28.32 -18.19 -25.12
CA GLY A 285 27.26 -18.39 -24.13
C GLY A 285 25.86 -18.19 -24.72
N LEU A 286 24.93 -19.05 -24.30
CA LEU A 286 23.52 -18.96 -24.70
C LEU A 286 22.87 -17.75 -24.04
N TRP A 287 22.49 -16.76 -24.84
CA TRP A 287 21.90 -15.53 -24.35
C TRP A 287 20.41 -15.68 -24.02
N TYR A 288 19.65 -16.29 -24.94
CA TYR A 288 18.21 -16.47 -24.80
C TYR A 288 17.77 -17.71 -25.60
N TYR A 289 16.88 -18.50 -25.03
CA TYR A 289 16.20 -19.60 -25.73
C TYR A 289 14.71 -19.32 -25.73
N ASP A 290 14.11 -19.40 -26.91
CA ASP A 290 12.67 -19.33 -27.08
C ASP A 290 12.08 -20.74 -27.25
N ASP A 291 11.39 -21.22 -26.21
CA ASP A 291 10.77 -22.54 -26.16
C ASP A 291 9.52 -22.65 -27.04
N HIS A 292 8.90 -21.52 -27.41
CA HIS A 292 7.68 -21.51 -28.21
C HIS A 292 7.97 -21.68 -29.70
N ILE A 293 9.14 -21.22 -30.16
CA ILE A 293 9.58 -21.35 -31.56
C ILE A 293 10.83 -22.22 -31.73
N ASP A 294 11.37 -22.74 -30.62
CA ASP A 294 12.55 -23.58 -30.55
C ASP A 294 13.81 -22.92 -31.14
N VAL A 295 14.11 -21.67 -30.74
CA VAL A 295 15.22 -20.89 -31.32
C VAL A 295 16.23 -20.51 -30.23
N ASN A 296 17.50 -20.76 -30.50
CA ASN A 296 18.62 -20.33 -29.66
C ASN A 296 19.13 -18.98 -30.16
N TYR A 297 19.39 -18.07 -29.23
CA TYR A 297 19.99 -16.78 -29.49
C TYR A 297 21.32 -16.67 -28.75
N TYR A 298 22.36 -16.31 -29.48
CA TYR A 298 23.69 -16.01 -28.96
C TYR A 298 23.99 -14.53 -29.21
N LYS A 299 24.68 -13.88 -28.28
CA LYS A 299 24.98 -12.44 -28.35
C LYS A 299 26.45 -12.20 -28.06
N TYR A 300 27.06 -11.31 -28.83
CA TYR A 300 28.38 -10.77 -28.57
C TYR A 300 28.34 -9.23 -28.61
N ASP A 301 28.79 -8.60 -27.54
CA ASP A 301 28.87 -7.14 -27.40
C ASP A 301 30.32 -6.67 -27.62
N PHE A 302 30.55 -5.87 -28.66
CA PHE A 302 31.87 -5.35 -29.01
C PHE A 302 32.19 -4.04 -28.27
N ALA A 303 33.49 -3.73 -28.14
CA ALA A 303 33.96 -2.54 -27.43
C ALA A 303 33.60 -1.21 -28.09
N ASP A 304 33.32 -1.20 -29.40
CA ASP A 304 32.81 -0.03 -30.14
C ASP A 304 31.30 0.21 -29.90
N GLY A 305 30.64 -0.65 -29.13
CA GLY A 305 29.20 -0.63 -28.87
C GLY A 305 28.36 -1.34 -29.93
N SER A 306 28.99 -1.92 -30.97
CA SER A 306 28.31 -2.78 -31.93
C SER A 306 27.90 -4.10 -31.27
N ARG A 307 26.85 -4.75 -31.78
CA ARG A 307 26.37 -6.04 -31.26
C ARG A 307 26.16 -7.04 -32.38
N LEU A 308 26.62 -8.27 -32.20
CA LEU A 308 26.33 -9.38 -33.09
C LEU A 308 25.40 -10.38 -32.39
N VAL A 309 24.28 -10.68 -33.03
CA VAL A 309 23.32 -11.70 -32.57
C VAL A 309 23.31 -12.85 -33.57
N VAL A 310 23.41 -14.08 -33.08
CA VAL A 310 23.23 -15.29 -33.91
C VAL A 310 21.92 -15.94 -33.53
N THR A 311 21.05 -16.13 -34.51
CA THR A 311 19.84 -16.95 -34.38
C THR A 311 20.16 -18.35 -34.87
N GLU A 312 20.02 -19.35 -34.01
CA GLU A 312 20.24 -20.77 -34.33
C GLU A 312 18.91 -21.51 -34.21
N TYR A 313 18.63 -22.30 -35.23
CA TYR A 313 17.45 -23.11 -35.40
C TYR A 313 17.91 -24.58 -35.40
N PRO A 314 17.80 -25.28 -34.25
CA PRO A 314 18.30 -26.64 -34.11
C PRO A 314 17.54 -27.64 -35.00
N GLN A 315 18.25 -28.59 -35.60
CA GLN A 315 17.68 -29.76 -36.27
C GLN A 315 16.51 -29.45 -37.22
N ARG A 316 16.61 -28.39 -38.02
CA ARG A 316 15.54 -27.99 -38.92
C ARG A 316 15.42 -28.93 -40.11
N GLU A 317 14.20 -29.41 -40.33
CA GLU A 317 13.82 -30.11 -41.55
C GLU A 317 13.63 -29.10 -42.68
N GLN A 318 14.26 -29.35 -43.82
CA GLN A 318 14.03 -28.56 -45.03
C GLN A 318 13.00 -29.24 -45.94
N GLY A 319 12.35 -28.45 -46.81
CA GLY A 319 11.38 -28.98 -47.78
C GLY A 319 11.97 -29.94 -48.83
N TRP A 320 13.30 -30.01 -48.94
CA TRP A 320 14.02 -30.93 -49.81
C TRP A 320 14.52 -32.13 -49.00
N LYS A 321 14.79 -33.27 -49.67
CA LYS A 321 15.34 -34.47 -49.00
C LYS A 321 16.79 -34.24 -48.57
N CYS A 322 16.98 -33.67 -47.39
CA CYS A 322 18.24 -33.64 -46.67
C CYS A 322 18.02 -34.08 -45.22
N GLU A 323 19.10 -34.51 -44.57
CA GLU A 323 19.07 -34.76 -43.13
C GLU A 323 18.82 -33.45 -42.38
N PRO A 324 18.07 -33.46 -41.26
CA PRO A 324 17.91 -32.29 -40.40
C PRO A 324 19.27 -31.75 -39.97
N ARG A 325 19.39 -30.43 -39.90
CA ARG A 325 20.62 -29.77 -39.51
C ARG A 325 20.32 -28.44 -38.84
N ASP A 326 21.29 -27.97 -38.08
CA ASP A 326 21.17 -26.66 -37.44
C ASP A 326 21.34 -25.57 -38.51
N GLU A 327 20.39 -24.65 -38.56
CA GLU A 327 20.49 -23.43 -39.38
C GLU A 327 20.82 -22.25 -38.50
N HIS A 328 21.68 -21.34 -38.97
CA HIS A 328 21.98 -20.14 -38.21
C HIS A 328 22.15 -18.91 -39.08
N TYR A 329 21.73 -17.76 -38.55
CA TYR A 329 21.79 -16.46 -39.22
C TYR A 329 22.41 -15.40 -38.31
N TYR A 330 23.25 -14.56 -38.88
CA TYR A 330 23.97 -13.52 -38.16
C TYR A 330 23.27 -12.17 -38.33
N HIS A 331 23.08 -11.42 -37.25
CA HIS A 331 22.44 -10.12 -37.25
C HIS A 331 23.37 -9.11 -36.58
N LEU A 332 24.00 -8.24 -37.38
CA LEU A 332 24.90 -7.20 -36.88
C LEU A 332 24.16 -5.88 -36.66
N LEU A 333 24.23 -5.37 -35.44
CA LEU A 333 23.83 -4.02 -35.06
C LEU A 333 25.11 -3.19 -34.99
N GLU A 334 25.57 -2.74 -36.14
CA GLU A 334 26.79 -1.95 -36.30
C GLU A 334 26.57 -0.50 -35.85
N LYS A 335 27.42 -0.01 -34.95
CA LYS A 335 27.46 1.39 -34.52
C LYS A 335 28.15 2.27 -35.56
N GLU A 336 27.69 3.51 -35.65
CA GLU A 336 28.26 4.51 -36.57
C GLU A 336 28.38 4.02 -38.03
N LYS A 337 27.49 3.13 -38.46
CA LYS A 337 27.49 2.58 -39.81
C LYS A 337 27.27 3.69 -40.82
N ARG A 338 28.14 3.76 -41.83
CA ARG A 338 28.04 4.77 -42.88
C ARG A 338 26.82 4.53 -43.76
N LYS A 339 26.01 5.57 -44.00
CA LYS A 339 24.89 5.50 -44.94
C LYS A 339 25.40 5.36 -46.37
N ALA A 340 24.87 4.37 -47.09
CA ALA A 340 25.19 4.15 -48.50
C ALA A 340 24.94 5.42 -49.33
N GLY A 341 25.91 5.78 -50.19
CA GLY A 341 25.81 6.96 -51.07
C GLY A 341 26.14 8.30 -50.41
N THR A 342 26.43 8.34 -49.11
CA THR A 342 26.82 9.57 -48.39
C THR A 342 28.32 9.57 -48.06
N ARG A 343 28.89 10.75 -47.79
CA ARG A 343 30.29 10.89 -47.36
C ARG A 343 30.48 10.84 -45.85
N ASP A 344 29.63 11.56 -45.12
CA ASP A 344 29.87 11.86 -43.71
C ASP A 344 28.69 11.49 -42.80
N GLU A 345 27.61 10.91 -43.34
CA GLU A 345 26.48 10.48 -42.53
C GLU A 345 26.64 9.05 -42.04
N THR A 346 26.53 8.90 -40.72
CA THR A 346 26.50 7.61 -40.03
C THR A 346 25.17 7.41 -39.33
N TYR A 347 24.85 6.17 -38.98
CA TYR A 347 23.71 5.81 -38.15
C TYR A 347 24.01 4.52 -37.39
N ASP A 348 23.34 4.35 -36.26
CA ASP A 348 23.39 3.08 -35.52
C ASP A 348 22.38 2.11 -36.12
N GLN A 349 22.87 0.97 -36.61
CA GLN A 349 21.99 -0.06 -37.16
C GLN A 349 21.17 -0.70 -36.04
N GLN A 350 19.85 -0.58 -36.15
CA GLN A 350 18.90 -1.25 -35.26
C GLN A 350 18.67 -2.69 -35.72
N TYR A 351 18.18 -3.53 -34.81
CA TYR A 351 17.84 -4.91 -35.14
C TYR A 351 16.82 -4.98 -36.27
N ILE A 352 17.13 -5.78 -37.28
CA ILE A 352 16.26 -6.13 -38.39
C ILE A 352 16.39 -7.63 -38.67
N HIS A 353 15.36 -8.26 -39.23
CA HIS A 353 15.38 -9.69 -39.60
C HIS A 353 16.36 -10.00 -40.77
N TYR A 354 17.13 -9.02 -41.25
CA TYR A 354 18.12 -9.26 -42.28
C TYR A 354 19.33 -9.98 -41.69
N ALA A 355 19.78 -11.03 -42.39
CA ALA A 355 20.98 -11.77 -42.04
C ALA A 355 22.19 -11.19 -42.79
N GLU A 356 23.24 -10.86 -42.05
CA GLU A 356 24.50 -10.40 -42.61
C GLU A 356 25.32 -11.56 -43.18
N SER A 357 26.02 -11.28 -44.27
CA SER A 357 26.90 -12.28 -44.88
C SER A 357 28.18 -12.46 -44.04
N LYS A 358 28.68 -13.70 -43.97
CA LYS A 358 29.99 -13.98 -43.32
C LYS A 358 31.11 -13.10 -43.88
N THR A 359 31.10 -12.82 -45.18
CA THR A 359 32.09 -11.94 -45.82
C THR A 359 32.07 -10.53 -45.21
N TYR A 360 30.89 -9.95 -45.03
CA TYR A 360 30.73 -8.63 -44.42
C TYR A 360 31.19 -8.64 -42.96
N LEU A 361 30.80 -9.65 -42.18
CA LEU A 361 31.21 -9.80 -40.79
C LEU A 361 32.73 -9.94 -40.64
N ILE A 362 33.39 -10.66 -41.54
CA ILE A 362 34.85 -10.78 -41.57
C ILE A 362 35.49 -9.40 -41.84
N GLU A 363 34.92 -8.57 -42.72
CA GLU A 363 35.40 -7.21 -42.96
C GLU A 363 35.17 -6.28 -41.76
N PHE A 364 34.02 -6.37 -41.12
CA PHE A 364 33.71 -5.67 -39.87
C PHE A 364 34.75 -6.01 -38.78
N LEU A 365 34.99 -7.31 -38.50
CA LEU A 365 35.99 -7.76 -37.53
C LEU A 365 37.43 -7.33 -37.89
N LYS A 366 37.75 -7.18 -39.18
CA LYS A 366 39.04 -6.62 -39.60
C LYS A 366 39.16 -5.14 -39.25
N ASN A 367 38.10 -4.37 -39.46
CA ASN A 367 38.11 -2.93 -39.23
C ASN A 367 38.14 -2.63 -37.74
N LEU A 368 37.37 -3.38 -36.94
CA LEU A 368 37.34 -3.28 -35.48
C LEU A 368 38.76 -3.44 -34.89
N GLN A 369 39.45 -4.55 -35.20
CA GLN A 369 40.80 -4.83 -34.69
C GLN A 369 41.93 -4.00 -35.33
N LYS A 370 41.64 -3.23 -36.38
CA LYS A 370 42.56 -2.23 -36.93
C LYS A 370 42.44 -0.88 -36.22
N GLY A 371 41.24 -0.53 -35.76
CA GLY A 371 40.98 0.70 -35.00
C GLY A 371 41.48 0.67 -33.56
N GLU A 372 41.64 -0.52 -32.97
CA GLU A 372 42.19 -0.74 -31.62
C GLU A 372 43.73 -0.55 -31.50
N ARG A 373 44.43 -0.12 -32.56
CA ARG A 373 45.90 -0.04 -32.60
C ARG A 373 46.49 1.32 -32.27
#